data_AF-A0A4R4Z5X7-F1
#
_entry.id   AF-A0A4R4Z5X7-F1
#
_cell.length_a   1.000
_cell.length_b   1.000
_cell.length_c   1.000
_cell.angle_alpha   90.00
_cell.angle_beta   90.00
_cell.angle_gamma   90.00
#
_symmetry.space_group_name_H-M   'P 1'
#
loop_
_entity.id
_entity.type
_entity.pdbx_description
1 polymer ?
#
loop_
_entity_poly.entity_id
_entity_poly.type
_entity_poly.pdbx_seq_one_letter_code
_entity_poly.pdbx_strand_id
1 'polypeptide(L)'
;MRGKIDGFTHDLDSLGDLVVTPDGSNFFSVASAQRRTDLWDANSLERIRSYAGESATEGFPSSVAISPDGAYVVVGEADGADLVIYDAVTGAMIHALNNLAVAGSTGLRLPKMSSAQVMALQG
;
A
#
# COMPACT_ATOMS: atom_id res chain seq x y z
N MET A 1 13.75 18.67 -11.90
CA MET A 1 13.16 17.34 -12.11
C MET A 1 14.11 16.55 -13.01
N ARG A 2 14.54 15.34 -12.61
CA ARG A 2 15.67 14.60 -13.21
C ARG A 2 15.26 13.30 -13.96
N GLY A 3 14.11 13.27 -14.63
CA GLY A 3 13.78 12.18 -15.54
C GLY A 3 12.29 11.95 -15.78
N LYS A 4 11.97 10.95 -16.59
CA LYS A 4 10.61 10.44 -16.87
C LYS A 4 10.64 8.93 -16.72
N ILE A 5 9.72 8.35 -15.96
CA ILE A 5 9.41 6.92 -16.06
C ILE A 5 8.45 6.75 -17.21
N ASP A 6 8.84 5.94 -18.20
CA ASP A 6 7.91 5.55 -19.24
C ASP A 6 6.99 4.45 -18.70
N GLY A 7 5.69 4.77 -18.61
CA GLY A 7 4.71 3.85 -18.03
C GLY A 7 4.61 2.54 -18.81
N PHE A 8 4.76 2.59 -20.14
CA PHE A 8 4.68 1.39 -20.99
C PHE A 8 5.87 0.46 -20.80
N THR A 9 7.07 1.00 -20.59
CA THR A 9 8.27 0.16 -20.39
C THR A 9 8.33 -0.43 -18.98
N HIS A 10 7.48 0.03 -18.07
CA HIS A 10 7.46 -0.37 -16.68
C HIS A 10 6.15 -1.05 -16.27
N ASP A 11 5.28 -1.41 -17.22
CA ASP A 11 3.98 -2.03 -16.97
C ASP A 11 3.11 -1.20 -15.99
N LEU A 12 3.14 0.13 -16.15
CA LEU A 12 2.30 1.08 -15.40
C LEU A 12 1.16 1.62 -16.28
N ASP A 13 0.70 0.84 -17.27
CA ASP A 13 -0.34 1.23 -18.22
C ASP A 13 -1.68 1.60 -17.55
N SER A 14 -1.85 1.18 -16.30
CA SER A 14 -3.01 1.47 -15.45
C SER A 14 -2.58 2.12 -14.13
N LEU A 15 -1.69 3.11 -14.21
CA LEU A 15 -1.31 3.92 -13.05
C LEU A 15 -2.55 4.61 -12.46
N GLY A 16 -2.91 4.22 -11.24
CA GLY A 16 -4.06 4.80 -10.51
C GLY A 16 -3.65 6.03 -9.71
N ASP A 17 -2.56 5.92 -8.95
CA ASP A 17 -2.12 6.93 -7.99
C ASP A 17 -0.62 6.79 -7.66
N LEU A 18 -0.05 7.83 -7.04
CA LEU A 18 1.32 7.84 -6.53
C LEU A 18 1.47 8.72 -5.29
N VAL A 19 2.45 8.41 -4.44
CA VAL A 19 2.78 9.22 -3.26
C VAL A 19 4.28 9.24 -2.99
N VAL A 20 4.83 10.42 -2.73
CA VAL A 20 6.25 10.62 -2.41
C VAL A 20 6.48 10.41 -0.91
N THR A 21 7.59 9.78 -0.53
CA THR A 21 7.94 9.62 0.89
C THR A 21 8.20 10.98 1.55
N PRO A 22 7.96 11.13 2.87
CA PRO A 22 8.18 12.42 3.55
C PRO A 22 9.61 12.96 3.43
N ASP A 23 10.60 12.08 3.34
CA ASP A 23 12.01 12.43 3.12
C ASP A 23 12.35 12.76 1.66
N GLY A 24 11.42 12.53 0.72
CA GLY A 24 11.57 12.78 -0.70
C GLY A 24 12.48 11.79 -1.44
N SER A 25 13.02 10.78 -0.76
CA SER A 25 13.98 9.85 -1.33
C SER A 25 13.34 8.84 -2.29
N ASN A 26 12.07 8.51 -2.06
CA ASN A 26 11.35 7.48 -2.79
C ASN A 26 9.92 7.91 -3.11
N PHE A 27 9.23 7.12 -3.91
CA PHE A 27 7.78 7.22 -4.05
C PHE A 27 7.14 5.86 -4.31
N PHE A 28 5.87 5.75 -3.95
CA PHE A 28 5.03 4.61 -4.22
C PHE A 28 4.13 4.88 -5.42
N SER A 29 3.81 3.83 -6.18
CA SER A 29 2.82 3.88 -7.25
C SER A 29 1.87 2.69 -7.15
N VAL A 30 0.62 2.88 -7.55
CA VAL A 30 -0.34 1.77 -7.74
C VAL A 30 -0.70 1.58 -9.20
N ALA A 31 -0.60 0.35 -9.69
CA ALA A 31 -0.96 -0.05 -11.03
C ALA A 31 -2.10 -1.07 -10.95
N SER A 32 -3.32 -0.59 -11.23
CA SER A 32 -4.56 -1.33 -10.98
C SER A 32 -4.63 -2.61 -11.80
N ALA A 33 -4.51 -2.51 -13.14
CA ALA A 33 -4.57 -3.67 -14.03
C ALA A 33 -3.49 -4.72 -13.75
N GLN A 34 -2.33 -4.28 -13.25
CA GLN A 34 -1.22 -5.16 -12.88
C GLN A 34 -1.31 -5.66 -11.43
N ARG A 35 -2.30 -5.18 -10.65
CA ARG A 35 -2.50 -5.50 -9.22
C ARG A 35 -1.25 -5.30 -8.40
N ARG A 36 -0.58 -4.18 -8.63
CA ARG A 36 0.75 -3.90 -8.10
C ARG A 36 0.79 -2.58 -7.36
N THR A 37 1.45 -2.60 -6.23
CA THR A 37 2.01 -1.42 -5.59
C THR A 37 3.52 -1.54 -5.69
N ASP A 38 4.20 -0.49 -6.14
CA ASP A 38 5.65 -0.50 -6.30
C ASP A 38 6.28 0.66 -5.52
N LEU A 39 7.52 0.44 -5.04
CA LEU A 39 8.40 1.47 -4.49
C LEU A 39 9.51 1.78 -5.49
N TRP A 40 9.80 3.07 -5.64
CA TRP A 40 10.74 3.62 -6.59
C TRP A 40 11.72 4.57 -5.92
N ASP A 41 12.96 4.59 -6.39
CA ASP A 41 13.92 5.63 -6.03
C ASP A 41 13.57 6.92 -6.78
N ALA A 42 13.43 8.04 -6.07
CA ALA A 42 13.02 9.31 -6.67
C ALA A 42 14.13 9.99 -7.48
N ASN A 43 15.39 9.60 -7.28
CA ASN A 43 16.56 10.16 -7.95
C ASN A 43 16.92 9.40 -9.23
N SER A 44 17.00 8.06 -9.16
CA SER A 44 17.34 7.19 -10.30
C SER A 44 16.11 6.80 -11.12
N LEU A 45 14.91 6.90 -10.55
CA LEU A 45 13.65 6.42 -11.13
C LEU A 45 13.64 4.89 -11.38
N GLU A 46 14.46 4.16 -10.64
CA GLU A 46 14.49 2.70 -10.69
C GLU A 46 13.50 2.11 -9.67
N ARG A 47 12.88 1.00 -10.06
CA ARG A 47 12.00 0.25 -9.17
C ARG A 47 12.84 -0.47 -8.11
N ILE A 48 12.65 -0.10 -6.85
CA ILE A 48 13.30 -0.72 -5.69
C ILE A 48 12.59 -2.03 -5.35
N ARG A 49 11.26 -2.03 -5.36
CA ARG A 49 10.46 -3.17 -4.89
C ARG A 49 9.08 -3.19 -5.55
N SER A 50 8.57 -4.38 -5.83
CA SER A 50 7.14 -4.60 -6.04
C SER A 50 6.54 -5.30 -4.82
N TYR A 51 5.38 -4.84 -4.39
CA TYR A 51 4.63 -5.39 -3.25
C TYR A 51 3.66 -6.49 -3.70
N ALA A 52 3.70 -6.90 -4.98
CA ALA A 52 2.98 -8.06 -5.48
C ALA A 52 3.78 -9.34 -5.24
N GLY A 53 3.25 -10.23 -4.40
CA GLY A 53 3.86 -11.53 -4.17
C GLY A 53 2.99 -12.51 -3.41
N GLU A 54 2.24 -12.06 -2.40
CA GLU A 54 1.39 -12.94 -1.61
C GLU A 54 0.07 -12.21 -1.32
N SER A 55 -0.91 -12.43 -2.21
CA SER A 55 -2.34 -12.09 -2.12
C SER A 55 -2.85 -11.69 -0.72
N ALA A 56 -2.61 -10.45 -0.31
CA ALA A 56 -3.35 -9.84 0.79
C ALA A 56 -4.83 -9.74 0.43
N THR A 57 -5.07 -9.42 -0.84
CA THR A 57 -6.36 -9.07 -1.41
C THR A 57 -6.35 -9.40 -2.91
N GLU A 58 -7.50 -9.84 -3.43
CA GLU A 58 -7.69 -10.10 -4.86
C GLU A 58 -8.15 -8.86 -5.64
N GLY A 59 -8.14 -7.69 -5.01
CA GLY A 59 -8.66 -6.47 -5.58
C GLY A 59 -7.67 -5.71 -6.44
N PHE A 60 -8.13 -4.54 -6.87
CA PHE A 60 -7.45 -3.69 -7.82
C PHE A 60 -7.03 -2.40 -7.11
N PRO A 61 -5.73 -2.22 -6.81
CA PRO A 61 -5.26 -1.06 -6.06
C PRO A 61 -5.50 0.20 -6.88
N SER A 62 -6.10 1.21 -6.26
CA SER A 62 -6.58 2.42 -6.94
C SER A 62 -6.13 3.71 -6.26
N SER A 63 -5.71 3.64 -4.99
CA SER A 63 -5.25 4.79 -4.21
C SER A 63 -4.12 4.40 -3.27
N VAL A 64 -3.24 5.35 -2.96
CA VAL A 64 -2.12 5.13 -2.03
C VAL A 64 -1.87 6.34 -1.13
N ALA A 65 -1.62 6.09 0.15
CA ALA A 65 -1.25 7.10 1.12
C ALA A 65 -0.07 6.63 1.98
N ILE A 66 0.73 7.59 2.46
CA ILE A 66 1.86 7.32 3.37
C ILE A 66 1.68 8.07 4.68
N SER A 67 2.06 7.46 5.79
CA SER A 67 2.07 8.12 7.10
C SER A 67 3.11 9.26 7.14
N PRO A 68 2.90 10.31 7.95
CA PRO A 68 3.84 11.44 8.02
C PRO A 68 5.25 11.05 8.49
N ASP A 69 5.37 9.99 9.28
CA ASP A 69 6.65 9.41 9.72
C ASP A 69 7.27 8.45 8.68
N GLY A 70 6.57 8.17 7.59
CA GLY A 70 7.02 7.27 6.52
C GLY A 70 6.99 5.79 6.90
N ALA A 71 6.48 5.41 8.07
CA ALA A 71 6.49 4.02 8.54
C ALA A 71 5.45 3.13 7.84
N TYR A 72 4.33 3.69 7.40
CA TYR A 72 3.20 2.94 6.89
C TYR A 72 2.75 3.43 5.52
N VAL A 73 2.39 2.48 4.66
CA VAL A 73 1.71 2.75 3.39
C VAL A 73 0.36 2.07 3.41
N VAL A 74 -0.68 2.83 3.07
CA VAL A 74 -2.05 2.35 2.94
C VAL A 74 -2.43 2.33 1.48
N VAL A 75 -2.92 1.19 1.02
CA VAL A 75 -3.42 1.00 -0.35
C VAL A 75 -4.91 0.70 -0.28
N GLY A 76 -5.69 1.49 -1.01
CA GLY A 76 -7.13 1.27 -1.17
C GLY A 76 -7.43 0.59 -2.51
N GLU A 77 -8.44 -0.29 -2.50
CA GLU A 77 -8.84 -1.06 -3.68
C GLU A 77 -10.18 -0.58 -4.25
N ALA A 78 -10.33 -0.63 -5.58
CA ALA A 78 -11.53 -0.14 -6.26
C ALA A 78 -12.75 -1.07 -6.12
N ASP A 79 -12.54 -2.38 -6.05
CA ASP A 79 -13.59 -3.40 -6.15
C ASP A 79 -13.77 -4.26 -4.88
N GLY A 80 -12.89 -4.10 -3.90
CA GLY A 80 -13.04 -4.62 -2.54
C GLY A 80 -13.17 -3.45 -1.59
N ALA A 81 -13.98 -3.55 -0.54
CA ALA A 81 -14.00 -2.57 0.55
C ALA A 81 -12.75 -2.74 1.44
N ASP A 82 -11.63 -3.00 0.79
CA ASP A 82 -10.44 -3.61 1.34
C ASP A 82 -9.34 -2.56 1.35
N LEU A 83 -8.75 -2.37 2.53
CA LEU A 83 -7.58 -1.52 2.72
C LEU A 83 -6.43 -2.41 3.17
N VAL A 84 -5.28 -2.28 2.51
CA VAL A 84 -4.07 -2.98 2.91
C VAL A 84 -3.07 -1.98 3.47
N ILE A 85 -2.55 -2.29 4.66
CA ILE A 85 -1.52 -1.51 5.33
C ILE A 85 -0.22 -2.30 5.28
N TYR A 86 0.82 -1.68 4.75
CA TYR A 86 2.17 -2.22 4.67
C TYR A 86 3.11 -1.44 5.58
N ASP A 87 4.09 -2.14 6.13
CA ASP A 87 5.31 -1.53 6.65
C ASP A 87 6.12 -1.01 5.45
N ALA A 88 6.39 0.29 5.42
CA ALA A 88 7.01 0.93 4.26
C ALA A 88 8.46 0.48 4.04
N VAL A 89 9.17 0.10 5.11
CA VAL A 89 10.60 -0.24 5.10
C VAL A 89 10.80 -1.70 4.69
N THR A 90 10.12 -2.60 5.40
CA THR A 90 10.24 -4.04 5.23
C THR A 90 9.35 -4.57 4.12
N GLY A 91 8.37 -3.78 3.68
CA GLY A 91 7.35 -4.16 2.69
C GLY A 91 6.41 -5.27 3.16
N ALA A 92 6.45 -5.62 4.44
CA ALA A 92 5.55 -6.61 5.00
C ALA A 92 4.13 -6.05 5.07
N MET A 93 3.14 -6.87 4.69
CA MET A 93 1.76 -6.56 5.01
C MET A 93 1.56 -6.63 6.52
N ILE A 94 1.04 -5.56 7.10
CA ILE A 94 0.67 -5.49 8.52
C ILE A 94 -0.80 -5.89 8.68
N HIS A 95 -1.68 -5.31 7.87
CA HIS A 95 -3.13 -5.53 7.96
C HIS A 95 -3.79 -5.52 6.59
N ALA A 96 -4.82 -6.36 6.45
CA ALA A 96 -5.84 -6.26 5.40
C ALA A 96 -7.20 -6.13 6.09
N LEU A 97 -7.92 -5.05 5.79
CA LEU A 97 -9.23 -4.78 6.34
C LEU A 97 -10.29 -5.11 5.31
N ASN A 98 -10.79 -6.34 5.30
CA ASN A 98 -11.74 -6.77 4.28
C ASN A 98 -13.19 -6.57 4.75
N ASN A 99 -14.06 -6.07 3.86
CA ASN A 99 -15.50 -5.86 4.10
C ASN A 99 -15.87 -4.79 5.16
N LEU A 100 -15.71 -3.50 4.82
CA LEU A 100 -16.30 -2.37 5.57
C LEU A 100 -17.84 -2.24 5.46
N ALA A 101 -18.53 -3.16 4.77
CA ALA A 101 -19.97 -3.12 4.57
C ALA A 101 -20.73 -4.07 5.50
N VAL A 102 -20.88 -3.72 6.80
CA VAL A 102 -22.18 -3.63 7.52
C VAL A 102 -21.97 -2.78 8.79
N ALA A 103 -21.76 -1.46 8.65
CA ALA A 103 -21.88 -0.53 9.80
C ALA A 103 -23.35 -0.15 10.03
N GLY A 104 -24.15 -1.18 10.31
CA GLY A 104 -25.54 -1.08 10.72
C GLY A 104 -25.84 -2.00 11.91
N SER A 105 -24.82 -2.34 12.71
CA SER A 105 -24.98 -2.84 14.08
C SER A 105 -23.59 -3.01 14.69
N THR A 106 -23.45 -2.48 15.90
CA THR A 106 -22.39 -2.74 16.88
C THR A 106 -21.47 -3.93 16.59
N GLY A 107 -20.19 -3.67 16.35
CA GLY A 107 -19.14 -4.67 16.46
C GLY A 107 -17.93 -4.39 15.58
N LEU A 108 -17.04 -3.51 16.01
CA LEU A 108 -15.66 -3.51 15.54
C LEU A 108 -15.05 -4.88 15.87
N ARG A 109 -15.09 -5.82 14.91
CA ARG A 109 -14.34 -7.06 15.02
C ARG A 109 -12.95 -6.79 14.50
N LEU A 110 -12.06 -6.40 15.42
CA LEU A 110 -10.64 -6.52 15.18
C LEU A 110 -10.33 -8.00 14.88
N PRO A 111 -9.52 -8.32 13.86
CA PRO A 111 -8.99 -9.67 13.71
C PRO A 111 -8.31 -10.09 15.01
N LYS A 112 -8.34 -11.39 15.34
CA LYS A 112 -7.70 -11.92 16.54
C LYS A 112 -6.21 -11.54 16.52
N MET A 113 -5.87 -10.46 17.21
CA MET A 113 -4.48 -10.13 17.52
C MET A 113 -3.99 -11.22 18.46
N SER A 114 -2.87 -11.86 18.12
CA SER A 114 -2.19 -12.67 19.13
C SER A 114 -1.79 -11.76 20.29
N SER A 115 -1.73 -12.28 21.52
CA SER A 115 -1.37 -11.49 22.70
C SER A 115 -0.03 -10.75 22.57
N ALA A 116 0.83 -11.15 21.62
CA ALA A 116 2.08 -10.48 21.29
C ALA A 116 1.90 -9.14 20.54
N GLN A 117 0.82 -8.96 19.77
CA GLN A 117 0.59 -7.75 18.97
C GLN A 117 -0.06 -6.61 19.76
N VAL A 118 -0.76 -6.93 20.85
CA VAL A 118 -1.45 -5.93 21.70
C VAL A 118 -0.46 -5.07 22.50
N MET A 119 0.75 -5.56 22.78
CA MET A 119 1.74 -4.82 23.56
C MET A 119 2.52 -3.76 22.77
N ALA A 120 2.47 -3.75 21.43
CA ALA A 120 3.25 -2.83 20.62
C ALA A 120 2.59 -1.45 20.39
N LEU A 121 1.36 -1.24 20.89
CA LEU A 121 0.59 0.01 20.69
C LEU A 121 0.46 0.86 21.96
N GLN A 122 1.18 0.54 23.05
CA GLN A 122 1.18 1.33 24.29
C GLN A 122 2.59 1.64 24.84
N GLY A 123 3.63 1.55 24.01
CA GLY A 123 5.00 1.93 24.37
C GLY A 123 5.38 3.29 23.83
#